data_AF-A0A523RS72-F1
#
_entry.id   AF-A0A523RS72-F1
#
_cell.length_a   1.000
_cell.length_b   1.000
_cell.length_c   1.000
_cell.angle_alpha   90.00
_cell.angle_beta   90.00
_cell.angle_gamma   90.00
#
_symmetry.space_group_name_H-M   'P 1'
#
loop_
_entity.id
_entity.type
_entity.pdbx_description
1 polymer ?
#
loop_
_entity_poly.entity_id
_entity_poly.type
_entity_poly.pdbx_seq_one_letter_code
_entity_poly.pdbx_strand_id
1 'polypeptide(L)'
;MTVVKGIIREIGKSRTTQVSSRRWYGSTDIVIQSQATGQTYGVRLSANVMDKCRFLPRIGMKVILHGYVEEAEYGLSDFVVSRVTDIKHEGAGVKKVHKLE
;
A
#
# COMPACT_ATOMS: atom_id res chain seq x y z
N MET A 1 0.39 -7.81 14.17
CA MET A 1 0.15 -6.92 13.02
C MET A 1 1.22 -5.82 13.08
N THR A 2 1.98 -5.65 12.01
CA THR A 2 3.20 -4.84 11.96
C THR A 2 2.95 -3.55 11.18
N VAL A 3 3.64 -2.48 11.58
CA VAL A 3 3.57 -1.18 10.89
C VAL A 3 4.79 -1.03 9.99
N VAL A 4 4.55 -0.81 8.70
CA VAL A 4 5.59 -0.50 7.71
C VAL A 4 5.46 0.96 7.33
N LYS A 5 6.57 1.69 7.42
CA LYS A 5 6.66 3.10 7.00
C LYS A 5 7.70 3.24 5.90
N GLY A 6 7.38 3.98 4.86
CA GLY A 6 8.30 4.16 3.76
C GLY A 6 7.75 4.98 2.61
N ILE A 7 8.50 5.01 1.52
CA ILE A 7 8.12 5.69 0.27
C ILE A 7 7.73 4.64 -0.77
N ILE A 8 6.63 4.86 -1.48
CA ILE A 8 6.29 4.06 -2.66
C ILE A 8 7.33 4.32 -3.75
N ARG A 9 8.10 3.30 -4.11
CA ARG A 9 9.08 3.37 -5.20
C ARG A 9 8.52 2.90 -6.53
N GLU A 10 7.69 1.87 -6.49
CA GLU A 10 7.15 1.25 -7.68
C GLU A 10 5.67 0.94 -7.49
N ILE A 11 4.92 1.05 -8.59
CA ILE A 11 3.54 0.63 -8.69
C ILE A 11 3.48 -0.37 -9.84
N GLY A 12 3.21 -1.62 -9.49
CA GLY A 12 3.00 -2.69 -10.45
C GLY A 12 1.64 -2.59 -11.12
N LYS A 13 1.36 -3.56 -12.00
CA LYS A 13 0.09 -3.63 -12.71
C LYS A 13 -1.06 -3.91 -11.74
N SER A 14 -2.14 -3.14 -11.85
CA SER A 14 -3.43 -3.50 -11.27
C SER A 14 -3.99 -4.73 -11.98
N ARG A 15 -4.48 -5.69 -11.20
CA ARG A 15 -5.09 -6.92 -11.68
C ARG A 15 -6.51 -7.02 -11.16
N THR A 16 -7.41 -7.54 -11.97
CA THR A 16 -8.78 -7.84 -11.58
C THR A 16 -8.99 -9.34 -11.76
N THR A 17 -9.23 -10.05 -10.66
CA THR A 17 -9.44 -11.50 -10.65
C THR A 17 -10.90 -11.80 -10.41
N GLN A 18 -11.49 -12.62 -11.29
CA GLN A 18 -12.84 -13.12 -11.08
C GLN A 18 -12.79 -14.25 -10.04
N VAL A 19 -13.50 -14.10 -8.94
CA VAL A 19 -13.62 -15.10 -7.87
C VAL A 19 -14.88 -15.95 -8.05
N SER A 20 -15.92 -15.37 -8.63
CA SER A 20 -17.15 -16.07 -9.01
C SER A 20 -17.86 -15.32 -10.14
N SER A 21 -18.94 -15.90 -10.67
CA SER A 21 -19.80 -15.28 -11.69
C SER A 21 -20.29 -13.88 -11.32
N ARG A 22 -20.39 -13.55 -10.02
CA ARG A 22 -20.87 -12.25 -9.52
C ARG A 22 -19.82 -11.46 -8.72
N ARG A 23 -18.60 -11.97 -8.55
CA ARG A 23 -17.60 -11.35 -7.68
C ARG A 23 -16.26 -11.21 -8.39
N TRP A 24 -15.83 -9.97 -8.52
CA TRP A 24 -14.53 -9.57 -9.02
C TRP A 24 -13.73 -8.94 -7.88
N TYR A 25 -12.42 -9.18 -7.87
CA TYR A 25 -11.51 -8.65 -6.88
C TYR A 25 -10.35 -7.95 -7.57
N GLY A 26 -10.25 -6.64 -7.36
CA GLY A 26 -9.13 -5.84 -7.83
C GLY A 26 -7.99 -5.86 -6.81
N SER A 27 -6.75 -5.89 -7.30
CA SER A 27 -5.56 -5.66 -6.48
C SER A 27 -4.47 -4.95 -7.27
N THR A 28 -3.65 -4.17 -6.57
CA THR A 28 -2.49 -3.48 -7.13
C THR A 28 -1.27 -3.84 -6.30
N ASP A 29 -0.22 -4.33 -6.96
CA ASP A 29 1.06 -4.58 -6.31
C ASP A 29 1.85 -3.26 -6.24
N ILE A 30 2.41 -2.92 -5.09
CA ILE A 30 3.29 -1.75 -4.89
C ILE A 30 4.56 -2.18 -4.16
N VAL A 31 5.63 -1.40 -4.34
CA VAL A 31 6.88 -1.58 -3.58
C VAL A 31 7.10 -0.37 -2.70
N ILE A 32 7.25 -0.60 -1.40
CA ILE A 32 7.54 0.43 -0.40
C ILE A 32 8.99 0.25 0.04
N GLN A 33 9.76 1.33 0.06
CA GLN A 33 11.10 1.34 0.64
C GLN A 33 11.09 2.06 1.98
N SER A 34 11.57 1.39 3.03
CA SER A 34 11.82 2.01 4.33
C SER A 34 13.00 2.98 4.22
N GLN A 35 12.79 4.24 4.62
CA GLN A 35 13.85 5.24 4.64
C GLN A 35 14.89 4.99 5.75
N ALA A 36 14.50 4.26 6.81
CA ALA A 36 15.36 4.02 7.97
C ALA A 36 16.32 2.85 7.72
N THR A 37 15.83 1.77 7.10
CA THR A 37 16.59 0.53 6.91
C THR A 37 17.03 0.31 5.46
N GLY A 38 16.51 1.09 4.51
CA GLY A 38 16.75 0.90 3.07
C GLY A 38 16.03 -0.30 2.46
N GLN A 39 15.44 -1.17 3.30
CA GLN A 39 14.76 -2.40 2.92
C GLN A 39 13.49 -2.12 2.11
N THR A 40 13.16 -3.07 1.25
CA THR A 40 12.03 -3.03 0.33
C THR A 40 10.95 -4.03 0.73
N TYR A 41 9.71 -3.58 0.62
CA TYR A 41 8.52 -4.31 1.01
C TYR A 41 7.59 -4.40 -0.19
N GLY A 42 7.41 -5.59 -0.74
CA GLY A 42 6.40 -5.86 -1.76
C GLY A 42 5.02 -5.98 -1.11
N VAL A 43 4.04 -5.21 -1.58
CA VAL A 43 2.73 -5.12 -0.95
C VAL A 43 1.64 -5.30 -1.98
N ARG A 44 0.74 -6.25 -1.74
CA ARG A 44 -0.48 -6.40 -2.54
C ARG A 44 -1.64 -5.65 -1.89
N LEU A 45 -2.01 -4.51 -2.45
CA LEU A 45 -3.16 -3.73 -2.00
C LEU A 45 -4.44 -4.22 -2.67
N SER A 46 -5.45 -4.50 -1.87
CA SER A 46 -6.78 -4.81 -2.38
C SER A 46 -7.53 -3.56 -2.79
N ALA A 47 -8.40 -3.66 -3.81
CA ALA A 47 -9.32 -2.58 -4.18
C ALA A 47 -10.19 -2.15 -3.01
N ASN A 48 -10.62 -3.09 -2.16
CA ASN A 48 -11.41 -2.80 -0.97
C ASN A 48 -10.65 -1.93 0.04
N VAL A 49 -9.35 -2.19 0.24
CA VAL A 49 -8.51 -1.38 1.14
C VAL A 49 -8.26 0.00 0.53
N MET A 50 -7.98 0.07 -0.77
CA MET A 50 -7.81 1.35 -1.46
C MET A 50 -9.07 2.22 -1.36
N ASP A 51 -10.25 1.63 -1.57
CA ASP A 51 -11.53 2.32 -1.46
C ASP A 51 -11.84 2.74 -0.01
N LYS A 52 -11.72 1.81 0.94
CA LYS A 52 -11.94 2.06 2.38
C LYS A 52 -11.05 3.19 2.91
N CYS A 53 -9.78 3.21 2.54
CA CYS A 53 -8.82 4.21 2.99
C CYS A 53 -8.79 5.47 2.10
N ARG A 54 -9.64 5.53 1.05
CA ARG A 54 -9.61 6.56 -0.01
C ARG A 54 -8.18 6.83 -0.52
N PHE A 55 -7.45 5.75 -0.73
CA PHE A 55 -6.03 5.75 -0.98
C PHE A 55 -5.76 5.32 -2.43
N LEU A 56 -5.08 6.18 -3.19
CA LEU A 56 -4.57 5.86 -4.51
C LEU A 56 -3.04 5.92 -4.48
N PRO A 57 -2.33 4.80 -4.71
CA PRO A 57 -0.88 4.78 -4.68
C PRO A 57 -0.30 5.70 -5.75
N ARG A 58 0.72 6.48 -5.40
CA ARG A 58 1.57 7.22 -6.36
C ARG A 58 3.04 7.09 -5.95
N ILE A 59 3.91 7.02 -6.94
CA ILE A 59 5.36 6.97 -6.73
C ILE A 59 5.81 8.22 -5.96
N GLY A 60 6.72 8.06 -5.02
CA GLY A 60 7.24 9.14 -4.17
C GLY A 60 6.37 9.47 -2.95
N MET A 61 5.18 8.87 -2.82
CA MET A 61 4.35 9.09 -1.63
C MET A 61 4.93 8.38 -0.41
N LYS A 62 5.08 9.13 0.68
CA LYS A 62 5.34 8.58 2.00
C LYS A 62 4.06 7.96 2.56
N VAL A 63 4.15 6.74 3.04
CA VAL A 63 3.01 5.94 3.48
C VAL A 63 3.29 5.23 4.79
N ILE A 64 2.21 5.00 5.53
CA ILE A 64 2.16 4.16 6.71
C ILE A 64 1.14 3.06 6.44
N LEU A 65 1.57 1.82 6.60
CA LEU A 65 0.84 0.61 6.23
C LEU A 65 0.77 -0.33 7.44
N HIS A 66 -0.39 -0.95 7.64
CA HIS A 66 -0.59 -2.00 8.63
C HIS A 66 -0.87 -3.34 7.95
N GLY A 67 -0.01 -4.33 8.21
CA GLY A 67 -0.13 -5.67 7.63
C GLY A 67 0.73 -6.69 8.36
N TYR A 68 0.83 -7.90 7.81
CA TYR A 68 1.74 -8.94 8.27
C TYR A 68 2.97 -8.93 7.38
N VAL A 69 4.16 -8.86 7.98
CA VAL A 69 5.44 -8.84 7.25
C VAL A 69 5.99 -10.25 7.28
N GLU A 70 6.28 -10.79 6.10
CA GLU A 70 6.85 -12.11 5.87
C GLU A 70 8.13 -11.94 5.05
N GLU A 71 9.13 -12.78 5.26
CA GLU A 71 10.34 -12.79 4.42
C GLU A 71 9.97 -13.24 3.00
N ALA A 72 10.50 -12.53 2.01
CA ALA A 72 10.24 -12.88 0.62
C ALA A 72 11.04 -14.14 0.25
N GLU A 73 10.36 -15.26 0.04
CA GLU A 73 10.99 -16.51 -0.39
C GLU A 73 11.55 -16.39 -1.83
N TYR A 74 10.90 -15.59 -2.68
CA TYR A 74 11.32 -15.30 -4.07
C TYR A 74 10.84 -13.90 -4.52
N GLY A 75 11.75 -13.02 -4.97
CA GLY A 75 11.41 -11.72 -5.56
C GLY A 75 12.51 -10.64 -5.47
N LEU A 76 12.29 -9.49 -6.11
CA LEU A 76 13.18 -8.30 -6.04
C LEU A 76 13.01 -7.49 -4.73
N SER A 77 12.21 -7.97 -3.77
CA SER A 77 11.92 -7.28 -2.51
C SER A 77 12.44 -8.10 -1.33
N ASP A 78 12.93 -7.42 -0.30
CA ASP A 78 13.46 -8.07 0.91
C ASP A 78 12.35 -8.73 1.74
N PHE A 79 11.15 -8.11 1.75
CA PHE A 79 9.99 -8.59 2.50
C PHE A 79 8.71 -8.49 1.67
N VAL A 80 7.71 -9.29 2.04
CA VAL A 80 6.34 -9.19 1.54
C VAL A 80 5.41 -8.77 2.67
N VAL A 81 4.48 -7.88 2.37
CA VAL A 81 3.43 -7.46 3.30
C VAL A 81 2.10 -8.04 2.85
N SER A 82 1.62 -9.00 3.62
CA SER A 82 0.35 -9.69 3.42
C SER A 82 -0.74 -9.10 4.33
N ARG A 83 -2.01 -9.39 3.99
CA ARG A 83 -3.20 -9.02 4.78
C ARG A 83 -3.20 -7.54 5.22
N VAL A 84 -2.99 -6.65 4.26
CA VAL A 84 -3.06 -5.20 4.51
C VAL A 84 -4.45 -4.82 4.99
N THR A 85 -4.53 -4.13 6.12
CA THR A 85 -5.80 -3.73 6.75
C THR A 85 -6.07 -2.23 6.66
N ASP A 86 -4.98 -1.45 6.64
CA ASP A 86 -5.01 0.01 6.58
C ASP A 86 -3.76 0.54 5.88
N ILE A 87 -3.93 1.58 5.07
CA ILE A 87 -2.84 2.33 4.45
C ILE A 87 -3.22 3.81 4.39
N LYS A 88 -2.27 4.68 4.74
CA LYS A 88 -2.46 6.13 4.70
C LYS A 88 -1.18 6.85 4.29
N HIS A 89 -1.33 8.07 3.80
CA HIS A 89 -0.18 8.95 3.59
C HIS A 89 0.41 9.40 4.92
N GLU A 90 1.74 9.43 5.01
CA GLU A 90 2.42 10.04 6.13
C GLU A 90 2.11 11.55 6.13
N GLY A 91 1.50 12.04 7.21
CA GLY A 91 0.98 13.41 7.26
C GLY A 91 -0.46 13.58 6.72
N ALA A 92 -1.22 12.49 6.52
CA ALA A 92 -2.66 12.53 6.28
C ALA A 92 -3.42 13.02 7.55
N GLY A 93 -3.29 14.32 7.81
CA GLY A 93 -4.15 15.18 8.62
C GLY A 93 -4.48 16.43 7.81
N VAL A 94 -5.39 17.28 8.28
CA VAL A 94 -5.81 18.51 7.57
C VAL A 94 -4.58 19.34 7.20
N LYS A 95 -4.25 19.38 5.90
CA LYS A 95 -3.05 20.07 5.40
C LYS A 95 -3.19 21.59 5.47
N LYS A 96 -4.43 22.09 5.37
CA LYS A 96 -4.82 23.50 5.55
C LYS A 96 -6.34 23.62 5.56
N VAL A 97 -6.92 24.43 6.46
CA VAL A 97 -8.31 24.89 6.36
C VAL A 97 -8.29 26.15 5.49
N HIS A 98 -8.86 26.08 4.28
CA HIS A 98 -9.12 27.28 3.51
C HIS A 98 -10.46 27.86 3.99
N LYS A 99 -10.41 28.99 4.70
CA LYS A 99 -11.61 29.81 4.89
C LYS A 99 -11.92 30.46 3.55
N LEU A 100 -13.09 30.15 3.01
CA LEU A 100 -13.69 30.95 1.96
C LEU A 100 -14.30 32.18 2.66
N GLU A 101 -13.83 33.36 2.30
CA GLU A 101 -14.50 34.63 2.66
C GLU A 101 -15.72 34.84 1.77
#